data_AF-A0A9W5QAW4-F1
#
_entry.id   AF-A0A9W5QAW4-F1
#
_cell.length_a   1.000
_cell.length_b   1.000
_cell.length_c   1.000
_cell.angle_alpha   90.00
_cell.angle_beta   90.00
_cell.angle_gamma   90.00
#
_symmetry.space_group_name_H-M   'P 1'
#
loop_
_entity.id
_entity.type
_entity.pdbx_description
1 polymer ?
#
loop_
_entity_poly.entity_id
_entity_poly.type
_entity_poly.pdbx_seq_one_letter_code
_entity_poly.pdbx_strand_id
1 'polypeptide(L)'
;MISALIEALIGSISLSTGLHTKKIDVNIRYLQQYEWFRMIYEDEKYQKLFITNYKVRSYLQSKLRVRLLVKNKNAQRRFLKLVEEQIEKRHTN
;
A
#
# COMPACT_ATOMS: atom_id res chain seq x y z
N MET A 1 21.17 -11.96 -2.38
CA MET A 1 21.06 -10.85 -3.36
C MET A 1 19.61 -10.51 -3.75
N ILE A 2 18.69 -11.47 -3.88
CA ILE A 2 17.28 -11.21 -4.24
C ILE A 2 16.54 -10.34 -3.19
N SER A 3 16.88 -10.48 -1.90
CA SER A 3 16.22 -9.73 -0.82
C SER A 3 16.43 -8.21 -0.93
N ALA A 4 17.65 -7.75 -1.23
CA ALA A 4 17.97 -6.32 -1.33
C ALA A 4 17.23 -5.62 -2.49
N LEU A 5 17.02 -6.33 -3.60
CA LEU A 5 16.24 -5.83 -4.74
C LEU A 5 14.76 -5.66 -4.37
N ILE A 6 14.21 -6.59 -3.58
CA ILE A 6 12.86 -6.49 -3.02
C ILE A 6 12.77 -5.30 -2.05
N GLU A 7 13.79 -5.06 -1.22
CA GLU A 7 13.79 -3.91 -0.30
C GLU A 7 13.80 -2.56 -1.04
N ALA A 8 14.66 -2.41 -2.04
CA ALA A 8 14.73 -1.20 -2.86
C ALA A 8 13.41 -0.93 -3.62
N LEU A 9 12.74 -1.99 -4.08
CA LEU A 9 11.44 -1.87 -4.75
C LEU A 9 10.30 -1.53 -3.80
N ILE A 10 10.39 -1.80 -2.50
CA ILE A 10 9.37 -1.43 -1.51
C ILE A 10 9.55 0.04 -1.09
N GLY A 11 10.81 0.52 -0.99
CA GLY A 11 11.15 1.88 -0.56
C GLY A 11 11.10 2.98 -1.63
N SER A 12 11.15 2.65 -2.92
CA SER A 12 11.24 3.66 -4.00
C SER A 12 9.91 4.39 -4.26
N ILE A 13 9.68 5.52 -3.61
CA ILE A 13 8.55 6.39 -3.97
C ILE A 13 8.77 6.84 -5.42
N SER A 14 7.90 6.40 -6.34
CA SER A 14 7.97 6.83 -7.74
C SER A 14 7.61 8.31 -7.79
N LEU A 15 8.56 9.13 -8.25
CA LEU A 15 8.40 10.56 -8.47
C LEU A 15 7.57 10.79 -9.76
N SER A 16 6.32 10.29 -9.80
CA SER A 16 5.41 10.56 -10.92
C SER A 16 4.72 11.91 -10.73
N THR A 17 4.37 12.57 -11.84
CA THR A 17 3.68 13.87 -11.96
C THR A 17 2.26 13.92 -11.38
N GLY A 18 1.90 12.99 -10.50
CA GLY A 18 0.59 12.82 -9.90
C GLY A 18 0.24 11.35 -9.63
N LEU A 19 -0.86 11.12 -8.90
CA LEU A 19 -1.42 9.78 -8.69
C LEU A 19 -2.41 9.43 -9.82
N HIS A 20 -2.23 8.26 -10.43
CA HIS A 20 -3.16 7.66 -11.38
C HIS A 20 -4.29 6.94 -10.63
N THR A 21 -5.30 7.70 -10.19
CA THR A 21 -6.41 7.19 -9.36
C THR A 21 -7.07 5.92 -9.92
N LYS A 22 -7.41 5.89 -11.22
CA LYS A 22 -8.00 4.69 -11.86
C LYS A 22 -7.13 3.43 -11.70
N LYS A 23 -5.80 3.58 -11.79
CA LYS A 23 -4.85 2.46 -11.64
C LYS A 23 -4.80 1.97 -10.19
N ILE A 24 -4.84 2.92 -9.24
CA ILE A 24 -4.89 2.62 -7.82
C ILE A 24 -6.19 1.88 -7.48
N ASP A 25 -7.33 2.36 -7.97
CA ASP A 25 -8.64 1.75 -7.69
C ASP A 25 -8.76 0.32 -8.26
N VAL A 26 -8.19 0.06 -9.43
CA VAL A 26 -8.10 -1.30 -9.98
C VAL A 26 -7.25 -2.20 -9.09
N ASN A 27 -6.11 -1.70 -8.61
CA ASN A 27 -5.23 -2.46 -7.74
C ASN A 27 -5.83 -2.70 -6.35
N ILE A 28 -6.55 -1.73 -5.79
CA ILE A 28 -7.30 -1.88 -4.53
C ILE A 28 -8.36 -2.96 -4.70
N ARG A 29 -9.19 -2.89 -5.75
CA ARG A 29 -10.22 -3.91 -6.04
C ARG A 29 -9.63 -5.31 -6.19
N TYR A 30 -8.46 -5.42 -6.81
CA TYR A 30 -7.74 -6.69 -6.88
C TYR A 30 -7.30 -7.19 -5.49
N LEU A 31 -6.78 -6.32 -4.63
CA LEU A 31 -6.36 -6.69 -3.28
C LEU A 31 -7.53 -7.01 -2.34
N GLN A 32 -8.70 -6.40 -2.50
CA GLN A 32 -9.92 -6.70 -1.73
C GLN A 32 -10.44 -8.14 -1.91
N GLN A 33 -9.94 -8.87 -2.91
CA GLN A 33 -10.20 -10.31 -3.07
C GLN A 33 -9.50 -11.16 -2.00
N TYR A 34 -8.51 -10.61 -1.29
CA TYR A 34 -7.75 -11.30 -0.27
C TYR A 34 -8.16 -10.82 1.13
N GLU A 35 -8.50 -11.76 2.00
CA GLU A 35 -9.05 -11.50 3.34
C GLU A 35 -8.19 -10.53 4.16
N TRP A 36 -6.87 -10.75 4.23
CA TRP A 36 -5.95 -9.90 5.01
C TRP A 36 -6.00 -8.42 4.61
N PHE A 37 -6.24 -8.13 3.33
CA PHE A 37 -6.35 -6.75 2.85
C PHE A 37 -7.77 -6.21 3.04
N ARG A 38 -8.79 -7.05 2.88
CA ARG A 38 -10.18 -6.67 3.12
C ARG A 38 -10.38 -6.21 4.57
N MET A 39 -9.84 -6.96 5.52
CA MET A 39 -9.93 -6.62 6.96
C MET A 39 -9.43 -5.21 7.25
N ILE A 40 -8.30 -4.80 6.67
CA ILE A 40 -7.76 -3.44 6.89
C ILE A 40 -8.44 -2.38 6.03
N TYR A 41 -9.05 -2.73 4.90
CA TYR A 41 -9.69 -1.77 4.01
C TYR A 41 -11.07 -1.36 4.53
N GLU A 42 -11.78 -2.31 5.13
CA GLU A 42 -13.12 -2.12 5.71
C GLU A 42 -13.07 -1.52 7.13
N ASP A 43 -11.94 -1.63 7.82
CA ASP A 43 -11.73 -1.00 9.12
C ASP A 43 -11.68 0.54 8.96
N GLU A 44 -12.65 1.21 9.58
CA GLU A 44 -12.82 2.66 9.58
C GLU A 44 -11.56 3.41 10.02
N LYS A 45 -10.76 2.80 10.93
CA LYS A 45 -9.48 3.35 11.37
C LYS A 45 -8.55 3.62 10.20
N TYR A 46 -8.49 2.69 9.25
CA TYR A 46 -7.53 2.69 8.14
C TYR A 46 -8.13 3.19 6.83
N GLN A 47 -9.44 3.07 6.64
CA GLN A 47 -10.14 3.32 5.37
C GLN A 47 -9.75 4.66 4.72
N LYS A 48 -9.70 5.74 5.50
CA LYS A 48 -9.38 7.09 4.99
C LYS A 48 -7.99 7.17 4.34
N LEU A 49 -7.02 6.38 4.80
CA LEU A 49 -5.68 6.38 4.21
C LEU A 49 -5.67 5.88 2.77
N PHE A 50 -6.51 4.91 2.42
CA PHE A 50 -6.62 4.41 1.05
C PHE A 50 -7.24 5.46 0.11
N ILE A 51 -7.98 6.43 0.65
CA ILE A 51 -8.67 7.49 -0.11
C ILE A 51 -7.79 8.74 -0.24
N THR A 52 -7.13 9.19 0.82
CA THR A 52 -6.48 10.51 0.82
C THR A 52 -4.98 10.48 1.07
N ASN A 53 -4.40 9.40 1.63
CA ASN A 53 -2.98 9.41 1.98
C ASN A 53 -2.12 9.13 0.74
N TYR A 54 -1.29 10.13 0.37
CA TYR A 54 -0.43 10.06 -0.81
C TYR A 54 0.53 8.87 -0.78
N LYS A 55 1.16 8.57 0.36
CA LYS A 55 2.15 7.48 0.47
C LYS A 55 1.51 6.11 0.28
N VAL A 56 0.39 5.85 0.95
CA VAL A 56 -0.37 4.61 0.79
C VAL A 56 -0.83 4.44 -0.66
N ARG A 57 -1.42 5.49 -1.23
CA ARG A 57 -1.93 5.47 -2.61
C ARG A 57 -0.82 5.30 -3.66
N SER A 58 0.30 6.00 -3.50
CA SER A 58 1.48 5.88 -4.37
C SER A 58 2.05 4.46 -4.35
N TYR A 59 2.08 3.82 -3.17
CA TYR A 59 2.50 2.42 -3.06
C TYR A 59 1.60 1.49 -3.90
N LEU A 60 0.28 1.67 -3.76
CA LEU A 60 -0.74 0.87 -4.44
C LEU A 60 -0.85 1.14 -5.94
N GLN A 61 -0.25 2.21 -6.46
CA GLN A 61 -0.18 2.47 -7.90
C GLN A 61 0.68 1.43 -8.65
N SER A 62 1.66 0.81 -7.99
CA SER A 62 2.58 -0.13 -8.62
C SER A 62 1.98 -1.55 -8.71
N LYS A 63 1.69 -2.00 -9.93
CA LYS A 63 1.22 -3.38 -10.20
C LYS A 63 2.23 -4.42 -9.71
N LEU A 64 3.52 -4.12 -9.77
CA LEU A 64 4.57 -5.01 -9.27
C LEU A 64 4.49 -5.17 -7.74
N ARG A 65 4.37 -4.06 -6.99
CA ARG A 65 4.20 -4.10 -5.54
C ARG A 65 2.94 -4.83 -5.13
N VAL A 66 1.83 -4.56 -5.82
CA VAL A 66 0.54 -5.21 -5.57
C VAL A 66 0.63 -6.73 -5.78
N ARG A 67 1.27 -7.18 -6.86
CA ARG A 67 1.53 -8.60 -7.09
C ARG A 67 2.45 -9.20 -6.02
N LEU A 68 3.42 -8.43 -5.52
CA LEU A 68 4.28 -8.86 -4.42
C LEU A 68 3.51 -9.01 -3.11
N LEU A 69 2.57 -8.10 -2.80
CA LEU A 69 1.71 -8.19 -1.63
C LEU A 69 0.89 -9.48 -1.61
N VAL A 70 0.40 -9.93 -2.76
CA VAL A 70 -0.33 -11.21 -2.86
C VAL A 70 0.57 -12.40 -2.53
N LYS A 71 1.83 -12.38 -2.99
CA LYS A 71 2.72 -13.55 -2.94
C LYS A 71 3.61 -13.63 -1.71
N ASN A 72 3.78 -12.55 -0.95
CA ASN A 72 4.84 -12.46 0.07
C ASN A 72 4.32 -11.86 1.39
N LYS A 73 4.32 -12.68 2.45
CA LYS A 73 3.90 -12.28 3.81
C LYS A 73 4.77 -11.17 4.42
N ASN A 74 6.07 -11.12 4.12
CA ASN A 74 6.92 -10.02 4.59
C ASN A 74 6.59 -8.70 3.87
N ALA A 75 6.22 -8.75 2.59
CA ALA A 75 5.72 -7.56 1.89
C ALA A 75 4.38 -7.09 2.48
N GLN A 76 3.48 -8.01 2.84
CA GLN A 76 2.23 -7.67 3.56
C GLN A 76 2.55 -6.98 4.89
N ARG A 77 3.42 -7.56 5.74
CA ARG A 77 3.83 -6.95 7.02
C ARG A 77 4.42 -5.55 6.85
N ARG A 78 5.30 -5.34 5.86
CA ARG A 78 5.89 -4.02 5.58
C ARG A 78 4.86 -3.01 5.13
N PHE A 79 3.90 -3.42 4.31
CA PHE A 79 2.80 -2.56 3.88
C PHE A 79 1.87 -2.20 5.05
N LEU A 80 1.52 -3.17 5.91
CA LEU A 80 0.75 -2.92 7.13
C LEU A 80 1.46 -1.93 8.04
N LYS A 81 2.76 -2.11 8.27
CA LYS A 81 3.58 -1.16 9.03
C LYS A 81 3.54 0.25 8.42
N LEU A 82 3.63 0.37 7.09
CA LEU A 82 3.49 1.66 6.42
C LEU A 82 2.11 2.29 6.68
N VAL A 83 1.03 1.50 6.63
CA VAL A 83 -0.33 1.97 6.90
C VAL A 83 -0.45 2.46 8.35
N GLU A 84 0.05 1.69 9.33
CA GLU A 84 0.08 2.08 10.75
C GLU A 84 0.89 3.36 10.98
N GLU A 85 2.09 3.47 10.42
CA GLU A 85 2.91 4.69 10.51
C GLU A 85 2.21 5.93 9.93
N GLN A 86 1.33 5.76 8.94
CA GLN A 86 0.54 6.85 8.38
C GLN A 86 -0.69 7.19 9.25
N ILE A 87 -1.22 6.25 10.03
CA ILE A 87 -2.24 6.53 11.05
C ILE A 87 -1.64 7.35 12.17
N GLU A 88 -0.51 6.94 12.74
CA GLU A 88 0.12 7.66 13.84
C GLU A 88 0.44 9.12 13.47
N LYS A 89 0.98 9.34 12.26
CA LYS A 89 1.27 10.69 11.75
C LYS A 89 0.03 11.57 11.54
N ARG A 90 -1.15 10.97 11.44
CA ARG A 90 -2.42 11.70 11.35
C ARG A 90 -2.89 12.17 12.73
N HIS A 91 -2.55 11.46 13.80
CA HIS A 91 -2.94 11.81 15.16
C HIS A 91 -2.02 12.85 15.81
N THR A 92 -0.78 12.96 15.34
CA THR A 92 0.22 13.92 15.86
C THR A 92 0.21 15.28 15.19
N ASN A 93 -0.70 15.52 14.23
CA ASN A 93 -0.89 16.81 13.53
C ASN A 93 -2.31 17.31 13.80
#